data_AF-A0A4X2KJH5-F1
#
_entry.id   AF-A0A4X2KJH5-F1
#
_cell.length_a   1.000
_cell.length_b   1.000
_cell.length_c   1.000
_cell.angle_alpha   90.00
_cell.angle_beta   90.00
_cell.angle_gamma   90.00
#
_symmetry.space_group_name_H-M   'P 1'
#
loop_
_entity.id
_entity.type
_entity.pdbx_description
1 polymer ?
#
loop_
_entity_poly.entity_id
_entity_poly.type
_entity_poly.pdbx_seq_one_letter_code
_entity_poly.pdbx_strand_id
1 'polypeptide(L)' 'MTKIYCRRQHNVMPSHFSRGSKSMAWRVLQALEGLKMVEKDQGGGWKLIPQGQRDLDRIAGQVAAANKKH' A
#
# COMPACT_ATOMS: atom_id res chain seq x y z
N MET A 1 -7.15 3.89 -2.37
CA MET A 1 -5.70 4.05 -2.65
C MET A 1 -5.32 5.30 -3.45
N THR A 2 -6.01 5.71 -4.52
CA THR A 2 -5.56 6.83 -5.38
C THR A 2 -5.47 8.21 -4.69
N LYS A 3 -6.08 8.38 -3.52
CA LYS A 3 -5.99 9.59 -2.69
C LYS A 3 -4.71 9.65 -1.85
N ILE A 4 -4.10 8.49 -1.56
CA ILE A 4 -2.89 8.39 -0.73
C ILE A 4 -1.65 8.67 -1.58
N TYR A 5 -1.62 8.15 -2.80
CA TYR A 5 -0.52 8.33 -3.75
C TYR A 5 -0.77 9.55 -4.64
N CYS A 6 -0.71 10.74 -4.04
CA CYS A 6 -1.03 12.01 -4.69
C CYS A 6 0.14 13.00 -4.59
N ARG A 7 0.69 13.42 -5.73
CA ARG A 7 1.53 14.62 -5.82
C ARG A 7 1.60 15.05 -7.28
N ARG A 8 1.26 16.31 -7.58
CA ARG A 8 1.50 16.92 -8.88
C ARG A 8 2.45 18.08 -8.71
N GLN A 9 3.63 17.96 -9.31
CA GLN A 9 4.55 19.08 -9.41
C GLN A 9 4.31 19.77 -10.76
N HIS A 10 4.24 21.09 -10.72
CA HIS A 10 4.21 21.96 -11.87
C HIS A 10 5.48 22.82 -11.82
N ASN A 11 6.10 23.11 -12.96
CA ASN A 11 7.39 23.82 -12.98
C ASN A 11 7.29 25.27 -12.49
N VAL A 12 6.33 26.05 -13.01
CA VAL A 12 6.25 27.50 -12.77
C VAL A 12 5.01 27.89 -11.94
N MET A 13 4.05 26.97 -11.80
CA MET A 13 2.76 27.21 -11.15
C MET A 13 2.66 26.43 -9.83
N PRO A 14 1.90 26.90 -8.83
CA PRO A 14 1.76 26.19 -7.56
C PRO A 14 1.27 24.74 -7.74
N SER A 15 1.75 23.85 -6.87
CA SER A 15 1.33 22.46 -6.88
C SER A 15 -0.11 22.31 -6.36
N HIS A 16 -0.95 21.58 -7.10
CA HIS A 16 -2.30 21.22 -6.67
C HIS A 16 -2.42 19.71 -6.44
N PHE A 17 -3.38 19.33 -5.61
CA PHE A 17 -3.69 17.93 -5.35
C PHE A 17 -4.18 17.25 -6.65
N SER A 18 -3.53 16.15 -7.03
CA SER A 18 -4.00 15.26 -8.08
C SER A 18 -4.11 13.84 -7.56
N ARG A 19 -5.16 13.12 -7.98
CA ARG A 19 -5.30 11.70 -7.67
C ARG A 19 -4.25 10.89 -8.44
N GLY A 20 -3.70 9.86 -7.80
CA GLY A 20 -2.84 8.89 -8.46
C GLY A 20 -3.60 8.04 -9.50
N SER A 21 -2.83 7.29 -10.30
CA SER A 21 -3.40 6.42 -11.35
C SER A 21 -4.32 5.35 -10.77
N LYS A 22 -5.55 5.27 -11.31
CA LYS A 22 -6.53 4.24 -10.92
C LYS A 22 -6.12 2.85 -11.43
N SER A 23 -5.67 2.75 -12.68
CA SER A 23 -5.33 1.45 -13.29
C SER A 23 -4.15 0.79 -12.59
N MET A 24 -3.13 1.56 -12.23
CA MET A 24 -1.99 1.04 -11.46
C MET A 24 -2.41 0.61 -10.05
N ALA A 25 -3.21 1.42 -9.35
CA ALA A 25 -3.72 1.05 -8.03
C ALA A 25 -4.52 -0.26 -8.04
N TRP A 26 -5.35 -0.47 -9.06
CA TRP A 26 -6.09 -1.73 -9.23
C TRP A 26 -5.18 -2.92 -9.53
N ARG A 27 -4.19 -2.77 -10.43
CA ARG A 27 -3.25 -3.86 -10.76
C ARG A 27 -2.42 -4.29 -9.56
N VAL A 28 -1.99 -3.36 -8.72
CA VAL A 28 -1.26 -3.67 -7.48
C VAL A 28 -2.14 -4.47 -6.52
N LEU A 29 -3.40 -4.07 -6.33
CA LEU A 29 -4.33 -4.79 -5.47
C LEU A 29 -4.63 -6.21 -5.98
N GLN A 30 -4.80 -6.38 -7.29
CA GLN A 30 -4.99 -7.69 -7.90
C GLN A 30 -3.77 -8.60 -7.76
N ALA A 31 -2.55 -8.04 -7.86
CA ALA A 31 -1.33 -8.80 -7.62
C ALA A 31 -1.22 -9.24 -6.15
N LEU A 32 -1.59 -8.37 -5.20
CA LEU A 32 -1.61 -8.70 -3.77
C LEU A 32 -2.70 -9.72 -3.41
N GLU A 33 -3.81 -9.77 -4.16
CA GLU A 33 -4.81 -10.84 -4.08
C GLU A 33 -4.21 -12.19 -4.50
N GLY A 34 -3.48 -12.22 -5.62
CA GLY A 34 -2.80 -13.42 -6.11
C GLY A 34 -1.73 -13.94 -5.15
N LEU A 35 -1.06 -13.04 -4.42
CA LEU A 35 -0.12 -13.38 -3.35
C LEU A 35 -0.80 -13.77 -2.02
N LYS A 36 -2.14 -13.79 -1.98
CA LYS A 36 -2.94 -14.05 -0.77
C LYS A 36 -2.52 -13.15 0.39
N MET A 37 -2.28 -11.87 0.13
CA MET A 37 -1.96 -10.88 1.18
C MET A 37 -3.18 -10.04 1.54
N VAL A 38 -4.07 -9.81 0.57
CA VAL A 38 -5.24 -8.94 0.69
C VAL A 38 -6.43 -9.65 0.08
N GLU A 39 -7.61 -9.49 0.67
CA GLU A 39 -8.89 -10.00 0.17
C GLU A 39 -9.85 -8.85 -0.18
N LYS A 40 -10.81 -9.12 -1.06
CA LYS A 40 -11.94 -8.22 -1.29
C LYS A 40 -12.92 -8.37 -0.14
N ASP A 41 -13.25 -7.25 0.50
CA ASP A 41 -14.22 -7.22 1.59
C ASP A 41 -15.65 -7.17 1.04
N GLN A 42 -16.61 -7.83 1.72
CA GLN A 42 -18.02 -7.86 1.32
C GLN A 42 -18.70 -6.48 1.42
N GLY A 43 -18.22 -5.61 2.32
CA GLY A 43 -18.62 -4.21 2.44
C GLY A 43 -17.96 -3.29 1.40
N GLY A 44 -17.17 -3.85 0.48
CA GLY A 44 -16.44 -3.14 -0.54
C GLY A 44 -15.04 -2.73 -0.11
N GLY A 45 -14.19 -2.45 -1.11
CA GLY A 45 -12.79 -2.18 -0.87
C GLY A 45 -11.98 -3.47 -0.64
N TRP A 46 -10.85 -3.30 0.02
CA TRP A 46 -9.83 -4.34 0.16
C TRP A 46 -9.34 -4.38 1.60
N LYS A 47 -9.23 -5.58 2.15
CA LYS A 47 -8.85 -5.82 3.54
C LYS A 47 -7.65 -6.75 3.59
N LEU A 48 -6.75 -6.51 4.54
CA LEU A 48 -5.61 -7.39 4.75
C LEU A 48 -6.11 -8.71 5.38
N ILE A 49 -5.64 -9.84 4.86
CA ILE A 49 -5.99 -11.13 5.47
C ILE A 49 -5.19 -11.34 6.77
N PRO A 50 -5.70 -12.13 7.74
CA PRO A 50 -4.99 -12.36 9.01
C PRO A 50 -3.59 -12.95 8.83
N GLN A 51 -3.36 -13.77 7.80
CA GLN A 51 -2.04 -14.31 7.50
C GLN A 51 -1.06 -13.23 7.04
N GLY A 52 -1.50 -12.35 6.12
CA GLY A 52 -0.69 -11.24 5.63
C GLY A 52 -0.30 -10.26 6.74
N GLN A 53 -1.17 -10.05 7.73
CA GLN A 53 -0.83 -9.28 8.93
C GLN A 53 0.34 -9.89 9.70
N ARG A 54 0.29 -11.20 9.96
CA ARG A 54 1.38 -11.92 10.67
C ARG A 54 2.70 -11.87 9.90
N ASP A 55 2.65 -12.02 8.58
CA ASP A 55 3.84 -11.98 7.74
C ASP A 55 4.48 -10.59 7.76
N LEU A 56 3.68 -9.52 7.71
CA LEU A 56 4.15 -8.15 7.86
C LEU A 56 4.74 -7.88 9.25
N ASP A 57 4.08 -8.36 10.32
CA ASP A 57 4.55 -8.20 11.69
C ASP A 57 5.88 -8.94 11.93
N ARG A 58 6.06 -10.12 11.33
CA ARG A 58 7.32 -10.87 11.37
C ARG A 58 8.46 -10.09 10.71
N ILE A 59 8.22 -9.52 9.53
CA ILE A 59 9.22 -8.70 8.82
C ILE A 59 9.56 -7.45 9.64
N ALA A 60 8.56 -6.79 10.23
CA ALA A 60 8.78 -5.64 11.09
C ALA A 60 9.69 -5.99 12.29
N GLY A 61 9.46 -7.15 12.92
CA GLY A 61 10.32 -7.66 14.00
C GLY A 61 11.76 -7.90 13.56
N GLN A 62 11.97 -8.49 12.38
CA GLN A 62 13.31 -8.69 11.81
C GLN A 62 14.03 -7.38 11.53
N VAL A 63 13.34 -6.40 10.92
CA VAL A 63 13.90 -5.08 10.62
C VAL A 63 14.23 -4.31 11.90
N ALA A 64 13.40 -4.40 12.93
CA ALA A 64 13.65 -3.77 14.22
C ALA A 64 14.86 -4.38 14.93
N ALA A 65 14.98 -5.72 14.92
CA ALA A 65 16.13 -6.42 15.48
C ALA A 65 17.44 -6.05 14.75
N ALA A 66 17.41 -5.98 13.42
CA ALA A 66 18.56 -5.59 12.61
C ALA A 66 19.00 -4.12 12.82
N ASN A 67 18.06 -3.22 13.11
CA ASN A 67 18.35 -1.80 13.34
C ASN A 67 18.75 -1.47 14.78
N LYS A 68 18.70 -2.44 15.69
CA LYS A 68 19.15 -2.26 17.07
C LYS A 68 20.68 -2.20 17.07
N LYS A 69 21.22 -1.01 16.77
CA LYS A 69 22.64 -0.70 16.93
C LYS A 69 22.99 -0.76 18.42
N HIS A 70 24.14 -1.35 18.73
CA HIS A 70 24.77 -1.27 20.04
C HIS A 70 25.08 0.18 20.43
#